data_AF-A0A4U9CWR1-F1
#
_entry.id   AF-A0A4U9CWR1-F1
#
_cell.length_a   1.000
_cell.length_b   1.000
_cell.length_c   1.000
_cell.angle_alpha   90.00
_cell.angle_beta   90.00
_cell.angle_gamma   90.00
#
_symmetry.space_group_name_H-M   'P 1'
#
loop_
_entity.id
_entity.type
_entity.pdbx_description
1 polymer ?
#
loop_
_entity_poly.entity_id
_entity_poly.type
_entity_poly.pdbx_seq_one_letter_code
_entity_poly.pdbx_strand_id
1 'polypeptide(L)'
;MGFASLLINFSNIVFIVTLAQLVLWDKRRADSMPGPINALSLFCYCLLAALLCAAVGALGSVDVERATFIPQLADWFSEQFSTAVLILPFILTLTLPSALGAFRFRQLLPVIALVLSIILGVSVGGAGSITFPLPALIWCAIRYPLPLTCLLTFITGISEILLVANSLIHLSPDARMQPWQLFSTRLGIAAMLISPVIVASSVEAINNLVKQLALRADFDFQTRVYSRSGLGEALKRQPLAEGQLLTVMVLDIDGFKRVNDSWGHECGDCVLAQFAQQVRQLAGEQGMVARIGGEEFAVATLTSSMQESQALAEKIRQGVEAQTFVWGQNQIRLTVSMGLESRPVGNERITELF
;
A
#
# COMPACT_ATOMS: atom_id res chain seq x y z
N MET A 1 34.35 17.59 33.82
CA MET A 1 34.11 16.69 32.67
C MET A 1 32.93 15.73 32.88
N GLY A 2 32.74 15.10 34.05
CA GLY A 2 31.62 14.15 34.26
C GLY A 2 30.20 14.75 34.19
N PHE A 3 29.98 15.95 34.76
CA PHE A 3 28.64 16.57 34.82
C PHE A 3 28.08 16.95 33.43
N ALA A 4 28.91 17.53 32.56
CA ALA A 4 28.50 17.87 31.19
C ALA A 4 28.13 16.63 30.36
N SER A 5 28.90 15.54 30.48
CA SER A 5 28.58 14.27 29.81
C SER A 5 27.27 13.65 30.32
N LEU A 6 27.01 13.73 31.63
CA LEU A 6 25.73 13.29 32.22
C LEU A 6 24.54 14.09 31.67
N LEU A 7 24.69 15.40 31.51
CA LEU A 7 23.66 16.28 30.97
C LEU A 7 23.38 16.04 29.49
N ILE A 8 24.42 15.79 28.69
CA ILE A 8 24.29 15.40 27.28
C ILE A 8 23.50 14.09 27.15
N ASN A 9 23.89 13.07 27.93
CA ASN A 9 23.20 11.78 27.93
C ASN A 9 21.76 11.93 28.40
N PHE A 10 21.51 12.74 29.43
CA PHE A 10 20.17 13.03 29.90
C PHE A 10 19.31 13.68 28.82
N SER A 11 19.85 14.66 28.09
CA SER A 11 19.16 15.31 26.97
C SER A 11 18.77 14.32 25.87
N ASN A 12 19.69 13.42 25.49
CA ASN A 12 19.41 12.36 24.52
C ASN A 12 18.34 11.37 25.02
N ILE A 13 18.33 11.05 26.31
CA ILE A 13 17.27 10.22 26.92
C ILE A 13 15.93 10.94 26.86
N VAL A 14 15.87 12.24 27.22
CA VAL A 14 14.66 13.05 27.13
C VAL A 14 14.11 13.03 25.70
N PHE A 15 14.97 13.15 24.69
CA PHE A 15 14.59 13.05 23.30
C PHE A 15 13.92 11.71 22.97
N ILE A 16 14.61 10.59 23.24
CA ILE A 16 14.13 9.24 22.93
C ILE A 16 12.82 8.94 23.66
N VAL A 17 12.73 9.27 24.96
CA VAL A 17 11.54 9.04 25.77
C VAL A 17 10.36 9.86 25.25
N THR A 18 10.56 11.14 24.98
CA THR A 18 9.50 12.02 24.45
C THR A 18 8.99 11.52 23.11
N LEU A 19 9.91 11.18 22.20
CA LEU A 19 9.57 10.69 20.87
C LEU A 19 8.81 9.35 20.95
N ALA A 20 9.28 8.41 21.78
CA ALA A 20 8.63 7.13 22.01
C ALA A 20 7.23 7.30 22.62
N GLN A 21 7.06 8.20 23.59
CA GLN A 21 5.76 8.48 24.20
C GLN A 21 4.77 9.03 23.19
N LEU A 22 5.17 9.97 22.34
CA LEU A 22 4.32 10.55 21.30
C LEU A 22 3.91 9.51 20.26
N VAL A 23 4.84 8.68 19.78
CA VAL A 23 4.55 7.60 18.83
C VAL A 23 3.63 6.54 19.45
N LEU A 24 3.86 6.14 20.69
CA LEU A 24 3.00 5.18 21.40
C LEU A 24 1.61 5.75 21.66
N TRP A 25 1.51 7.04 21.97
CA TRP A 25 0.24 7.74 22.16
C TRP A 25 -0.57 7.74 20.86
N ASP A 26 0.06 8.04 19.73
CA ASP A 26 -0.59 8.04 18.41
C ASP A 26 -1.07 6.63 18.03
N LYS A 27 -0.24 5.61 18.26
CA LYS A 27 -0.59 4.21 17.96
C LYS A 27 -1.83 3.76 18.74
N ARG A 28 -1.92 4.07 20.04
CA ARG A 28 -3.11 3.75 20.86
C ARG A 28 -4.38 4.45 20.36
N ARG A 29 -4.23 5.65 19.80
CA ARG A 29 -5.34 6.43 19.24
C ARG A 29 -5.77 5.90 17.87
N ALA A 30 -4.81 5.44 17.06
CA ALA A 30 -5.06 4.81 15.76
C ALA A 30 -5.77 3.45 15.88
N ASP A 31 -5.54 2.67 16.95
CA ASP A 31 -6.32 1.46 17.22
C ASP A 31 -7.82 1.76 17.45
N SER A 32 -8.17 3.01 17.77
CA SER A 32 -9.56 3.47 17.93
C SER A 32 -10.15 4.09 16.65
N MET A 33 -9.31 4.48 15.69
CA MET A 33 -9.69 4.97 14.35
C MET A 33 -8.62 4.55 13.34
N PRO A 34 -8.85 3.50 12.54
CA PRO A 34 -7.84 2.96 11.63
C PRO A 34 -7.57 3.96 10.49
N GLY A 35 -6.49 4.72 10.63
CA GLY A 35 -5.88 5.54 9.59
C GLY A 35 -4.38 5.22 9.49
N PRO A 36 -3.75 5.43 8.33
CA PRO A 36 -2.30 5.33 8.22
C PRO A 36 -1.65 6.29 9.22
N ILE A 37 -0.57 5.86 9.89
CA ILE A 37 0.27 6.76 10.69
C ILE A 37 0.59 7.96 9.80
N ASN A 38 0.15 9.14 10.21
CA ASN A 38 0.30 10.31 9.38
C ASN A 38 1.79 10.67 9.36
N ALA A 39 2.46 10.56 8.22
CA ALA A 39 3.87 10.95 8.12
C ALA A 39 4.08 12.41 8.59
N LEU A 40 3.04 13.25 8.51
CA LEU A 40 2.99 14.58 9.10
C LEU A 40 2.99 14.58 10.63
N SER A 41 2.32 13.63 11.30
CA SER A 41 2.36 13.53 12.77
C SER A 41 3.75 13.15 13.25
N LEU A 42 4.42 12.22 12.57
CA LEU A 42 5.82 11.85 12.85
C LEU A 42 6.75 13.07 12.79
N PHE A 43 6.58 13.94 11.79
CA PHE A 43 7.33 15.20 11.70
C PHE A 43 7.12 16.10 12.91
N CYS A 44 5.86 16.30 13.31
CA CYS A 44 5.53 17.11 14.48
C CYS A 44 6.11 16.50 15.76
N TYR A 45 6.15 15.17 15.88
CA TYR A 45 6.76 14.49 17.02
C TYR A 45 8.29 14.69 17.05
N CYS A 46 8.95 14.54 15.90
CA CYS A 46 10.38 14.85 15.77
C CYS A 46 10.68 16.31 16.13
N LEU A 47 9.84 17.25 15.68
CA LEU A 47 9.96 18.68 15.97
C LEU A 47 9.89 18.97 17.47
N LEU A 48 8.85 18.47 18.14
CA LEU A 48 8.64 18.69 19.57
C LEU A 48 9.74 18.04 20.42
N ALA A 49 10.10 16.79 20.10
CA ALA A 49 11.16 16.08 20.81
C ALA A 49 12.51 16.79 20.63
N ALA A 50 12.85 17.23 19.41
CA ALA A 50 14.10 17.94 19.14
C ALA A 50 14.16 19.29 19.84
N LEU A 51 13.06 20.02 19.93
CA LEU A 51 12.99 21.30 20.63
C LEU A 51 13.18 21.13 22.15
N LEU A 52 12.57 20.11 22.74
CA LEU A 52 12.76 19.77 24.16
C LEU A 52 14.19 19.30 24.45
N CYS A 53 14.76 18.47 23.58
CA CYS A 53 16.16 18.04 23.67
C CYS A 53 17.10 19.24 23.56
N ALA A 54 16.91 20.11 22.58
CA ALA A 54 17.75 21.30 22.41
C ALA A 54 17.68 22.21 23.63
N ALA A 55 16.49 22.43 24.21
CA ALA A 55 16.33 23.25 25.41
C ALA A 55 17.09 22.66 26.61
N VAL A 56 16.99 21.35 26.84
CA VAL A 56 17.69 20.66 27.94
C VAL A 56 19.21 20.63 27.70
N GLY A 57 19.64 20.33 26.47
CA GLY A 57 21.04 20.28 26.08
C GLY A 57 21.74 21.64 26.18
N ALA A 58 21.10 22.72 25.71
CA ALA A 58 21.64 24.07 25.77
C ALA A 58 21.67 24.65 27.19
N LEU A 59 20.78 24.23 28.09
CA LEU A 59 20.84 24.58 29.51
C LEU A 59 21.93 23.80 30.26
N GLY A 60 22.32 22.63 29.74
CA GLY A 60 23.31 21.73 30.33
C GLY A 60 24.76 21.99 29.96
N SER A 61 25.02 22.78 28.92
CA SER A 61 26.36 23.28 28.57
C SER A 61 26.71 24.46 29.48
N VAL A 62 27.15 24.16 30.71
CA VAL A 62 27.26 25.11 31.85
C VAL A 62 28.42 26.13 31.78
N ASP A 63 29.09 26.35 30.65
CA ASP A 63 30.19 27.36 30.53
C ASP A 63 29.95 28.43 29.45
N VAL A 64 28.68 28.74 29.18
CA VAL A 64 28.28 29.50 27.99
C VAL A 64 27.95 30.93 28.38
N GLU A 65 28.82 31.87 27.97
CA GLU A 65 28.46 33.29 27.89
C GLU A 65 27.08 33.44 27.23
N ARG A 66 26.23 34.37 27.71
CA ARG A 66 24.88 34.58 27.15
C ARG A 66 24.85 34.71 25.61
N ALA A 67 25.97 35.14 25.00
CA ALA A 67 26.13 35.28 23.56
C ALA A 67 26.11 33.96 22.76
N THR A 68 26.43 32.82 23.38
CA THR A 68 26.57 31.51 22.69
C THR A 68 25.40 30.54 22.89
N PHE A 69 24.39 30.90 23.69
CA PHE A 69 23.24 30.05 23.96
C PHE A 69 22.38 29.77 22.72
N ILE A 70 22.05 30.82 21.95
CA ILE A 70 21.18 30.70 20.76
C ILE A 70 21.82 29.86 19.65
N PRO A 71 23.11 30.05 19.29
CA PRO A 71 23.78 29.15 18.35
C PRO A 71 23.79 27.69 18.80
N GLN A 72 24.07 27.42 20.08
CA GLN A 72 24.10 26.05 20.59
C GLN A 72 22.71 25.38 20.58
N LEU A 73 21.67 26.13 20.94
CA LEU A 73 20.29 25.68 20.85
C LEU A 73 19.93 25.29 19.40
N ALA A 74 20.30 26.13 18.44
CA ALA A 74 20.04 25.90 17.03
C ALA A 74 20.78 24.66 16.51
N ASP A 75 22.06 24.51 16.84
CA ASP A 75 22.88 23.36 16.42
C ASP A 75 22.29 22.05 16.96
N TRP A 76 22.02 21.99 18.27
CA TRP A 76 21.40 20.83 18.91
C TRP A 76 20.03 20.50 18.30
N PHE A 77 19.18 21.51 18.13
CA PHE A 77 17.87 21.33 17.53
C PHE A 77 17.99 20.75 16.12
N SER A 78 18.80 21.36 15.26
CA SER A 78 18.89 20.94 13.85
C SER A 78 19.43 19.53 13.73
N GLU A 79 20.42 19.15 14.55
CA GLU A 79 21.00 17.81 14.56
C GLU A 79 19.98 16.74 14.95
N GLN A 80 19.31 16.94 16.09
CA GLN A 80 18.35 15.98 16.62
C GLN A 80 17.13 15.88 15.72
N PHE A 81 16.65 17.02 15.21
CA PHE A 81 15.53 17.08 14.29
C PHE A 81 15.83 16.37 12.97
N SER A 82 16.93 16.71 12.30
CA SER A 82 17.28 16.08 11.01
C SER A 82 17.49 14.58 11.17
N THR A 83 18.14 14.16 12.26
CA THR A 83 18.44 12.75 12.50
C THR A 83 17.17 11.94 12.75
N ALA A 84 16.23 12.45 13.57
CA ALA A 84 14.99 11.72 13.81
C ALA A 84 14.05 11.69 12.60
N VAL A 85 13.96 12.76 11.80
CA VAL A 85 13.16 12.71 10.56
C VAL A 85 13.66 11.64 9.60
N LEU A 86 14.97 11.36 9.58
CA LEU A 86 15.57 10.32 8.74
C LEU A 86 15.45 8.91 9.34
N ILE A 87 15.73 8.77 10.63
CA ILE A 87 15.80 7.46 11.30
C ILE A 87 14.40 6.92 11.63
N LEU A 88 13.51 7.78 12.13
CA LEU A 88 12.25 7.33 12.72
C LEU A 88 11.35 6.59 11.71
N PRO A 89 11.10 7.10 10.49
CA PRO A 89 10.29 6.38 9.51
C PRO A 89 10.90 5.03 9.15
N PHE A 90 12.24 4.95 9.05
CA PHE A 90 12.93 3.69 8.78
C PHE A 90 12.75 2.69 9.92
N ILE A 91 12.98 3.09 11.18
CA ILE A 91 12.81 2.20 12.34
C ILE A 91 11.37 1.68 12.45
N LEU A 92 10.37 2.55 12.26
CA LEU A 92 8.97 2.16 12.40
C LEU A 92 8.48 1.25 11.27
N THR A 93 9.18 1.24 10.13
CA THR A 93 8.81 0.45 8.95
C THR A 93 9.68 -0.80 8.77
N LEU A 94 10.68 -1.02 9.64
CA LEU A 94 11.49 -2.23 9.64
C LEU A 94 10.63 -3.48 9.89
N THR A 95 10.24 -4.14 8.81
CA THR A 95 9.67 -5.48 8.83
C THR A 95 10.68 -6.46 8.25
N LEU A 96 10.91 -7.59 8.92
CA LEU A 96 11.75 -8.67 8.39
C LEU A 96 11.22 -9.11 7.02
N PRO A 97 12.06 -9.13 5.96
CA PRO A 97 11.58 -9.45 4.62
C PRO A 97 11.15 -10.93 4.54
N SER A 98 9.87 -11.16 4.27
CA SER A 98 9.36 -12.49 3.91
C SER A 98 9.60 -12.72 2.42
N ALA A 99 10.71 -13.40 2.10
CA ALA A 99 11.13 -13.84 0.77
C ALA A 99 11.38 -12.74 -0.29
N LEU A 100 12.60 -12.72 -0.83
CA LEU A 100 12.97 -11.89 -1.98
C LEU A 100 12.41 -12.53 -3.26
N GLY A 101 11.42 -11.90 -3.88
CA GLY A 101 10.90 -12.32 -5.18
C GLY A 101 11.91 -12.10 -6.31
N ALA A 102 11.62 -12.68 -7.48
CA ALA A 102 12.47 -12.55 -8.67
C ALA A 102 12.68 -11.08 -9.08
N PHE A 103 13.94 -10.65 -9.11
CA PHE A 103 14.36 -9.29 -9.49
C PHE A 103 14.19 -9.06 -11.01
N ARG A 104 13.62 -7.91 -11.40
CA ARG A 104 13.55 -7.47 -12.80
C ARG A 104 14.41 -6.22 -13.00
N PHE A 105 15.21 -6.16 -14.07
CA PHE A 105 16.11 -5.02 -14.36
C PHE A 105 15.40 -3.66 -14.37
N ARG A 106 14.16 -3.59 -14.85
CA ARG A 106 13.35 -2.35 -14.86
C ARG A 106 13.06 -1.79 -13.45
N GLN A 107 13.19 -2.62 -12.42
CA GLN A 107 13.07 -2.19 -11.02
C GLN A 107 14.31 -1.46 -10.52
N LEU A 108 15.44 -1.43 -11.24
CA LEU A 108 16.66 -0.72 -10.82
C LEU A 108 16.72 0.73 -11.33
N LEU A 109 15.91 1.10 -12.33
CA LEU A 109 15.95 2.44 -12.94
C LEU A 109 15.79 3.59 -11.93
N PRO A 110 14.85 3.55 -10.96
CA PRO A 110 14.72 4.62 -9.97
C PRO A 110 15.97 4.78 -9.09
N VAL A 111 16.58 3.66 -8.68
CA VAL A 111 17.82 3.68 -7.88
C VAL A 111 19.00 4.19 -8.68
N ILE A 112 19.11 3.82 -9.97
CA ILE A 112 20.14 4.35 -10.85
C ILE A 112 19.98 5.86 -11.00
N ALA A 113 18.75 6.35 -11.23
CA ALA A 113 18.46 7.78 -11.29
C ALA A 113 18.83 8.50 -9.98
N LEU A 114 18.56 7.87 -8.83
CA LEU A 114 18.94 8.39 -7.51
C LEU A 114 20.45 8.54 -7.37
N VAL A 115 21.22 7.51 -7.68
CA VAL A 115 22.68 7.57 -7.62
C VAL A 115 23.24 8.65 -8.56
N LEU A 116 22.74 8.71 -9.79
CA LEU A 116 23.15 9.73 -10.77
C LEU A 116 22.82 11.15 -10.28
N SER A 117 21.68 11.35 -9.63
CA SER A 117 21.30 12.67 -9.10
C SER A 117 22.20 13.15 -7.97
N ILE A 118 22.69 12.25 -7.11
CA ILE A 118 23.65 12.57 -6.04
C ILE A 118 25.01 12.95 -6.66
N ILE A 119 25.49 12.17 -7.63
CA ILE A 119 26.74 12.45 -8.36
C ILE A 119 26.67 13.81 -9.06
N LEU A 120 25.54 14.11 -9.70
CA LEU A 120 25.30 15.39 -10.33
C LEU A 120 25.28 16.53 -9.29
N GLY A 121 24.68 16.30 -8.12
CA GLY A 121 24.66 17.27 -7.02
C GLY A 121 26.07 17.64 -6.54
N VAL A 122 26.95 16.65 -6.38
CA VAL A 122 28.37 16.86 -6.04
C VAL A 122 29.11 17.63 -7.14
N SER A 123 28.84 17.29 -8.41
CA SER A 123 29.54 17.89 -9.56
C SER A 123 29.13 19.35 -9.82
N VAL A 124 27.85 19.68 -9.63
CA VAL A 124 27.30 21.02 -9.87
C VAL A 124 27.53 21.93 -8.65
N GLY A 125 27.35 21.39 -7.44
CA GLY A 125 27.40 22.16 -6.21
C GLY A 125 26.27 23.19 -6.08
N GLY A 126 26.44 24.14 -5.16
CA GLY A 126 25.48 25.19 -4.86
C GLY A 126 24.32 24.74 -3.97
N ALA A 127 23.60 25.71 -3.40
CA ALA A 127 22.51 25.44 -2.45
C ALA A 127 21.37 24.57 -3.02
N GLY A 128 21.13 24.63 -4.34
CA GLY A 128 20.10 23.83 -4.99
C GLY A 128 20.46 22.35 -5.18
N SER A 129 21.75 21.98 -5.13
CA SER A 129 22.20 20.60 -5.36
C SER A 129 21.63 19.59 -4.36
N ILE A 130 21.34 20.03 -3.14
CA ILE A 130 20.70 19.20 -2.10
C ILE A 130 19.31 18.72 -2.51
N THR A 131 18.69 19.33 -3.52
CA THR A 131 17.35 18.95 -3.98
C THR A 131 17.35 17.98 -5.16
N PHE A 132 18.51 17.72 -5.76
CA PHE A 132 18.61 16.88 -6.96
C PHE A 132 18.14 15.45 -6.74
N PRO A 133 18.35 14.84 -5.56
CA PRO A 133 17.82 13.50 -5.28
C PRO A 133 16.30 13.43 -5.12
N LEU A 134 15.60 14.54 -4.89
CA LEU A 134 14.16 14.54 -4.59
C LEU A 134 13.31 13.88 -5.69
N PRO A 135 13.41 14.23 -6.98
CA PRO A 135 12.59 13.58 -8.01
C PRO A 135 12.84 12.08 -8.12
N ALA A 136 14.09 11.64 -7.96
CA ALA A 136 14.45 10.23 -7.96
C ALA A 136 13.89 9.49 -6.73
N LEU A 137 13.94 10.11 -5.55
CA LEU A 137 13.32 9.58 -4.34
C LEU A 137 11.79 9.51 -4.45
N ILE A 138 11.14 10.49 -5.08
CA ILE A 138 9.70 10.43 -5.36
C ILE A 138 9.39 9.27 -6.31
N TRP A 139 10.23 9.04 -7.32
CA TRP A 139 10.06 7.88 -8.20
C TRP A 139 10.22 6.55 -7.46
N CYS A 140 11.20 6.46 -6.55
CA CYS A 140 11.33 5.34 -5.62
C CYS A 140 10.07 5.16 -4.76
N ALA A 141 9.55 6.26 -4.19
CA ALA A 141 8.37 6.26 -3.32
C ALA A 141 7.10 5.70 -3.98
N ILE A 142 6.92 5.96 -5.27
CA ILE A 142 5.76 5.45 -6.03
C ILE A 142 5.93 3.97 -6.39
N ARG A 143 7.17 3.50 -6.54
CA ARG A 143 7.46 2.16 -7.09
C ARG A 143 7.76 1.10 -6.04
N TYR A 144 8.35 1.50 -4.92
CA TYR A 144 8.84 0.61 -3.88
C TYR A 144 7.92 0.61 -2.66
N PRO A 145 7.93 -0.48 -1.87
CA PRO A 145 7.20 -0.50 -0.61
C PRO A 145 7.78 0.53 0.36
N LEU A 146 6.93 1.02 1.27
CA LEU A 146 7.28 2.06 2.24
C LEU A 146 8.60 1.80 3.00
N PRO A 147 8.90 0.59 3.52
CA PRO A 147 10.17 0.33 4.22
C PRO A 147 11.41 0.56 3.36
N LEU A 148 11.35 0.18 2.07
CA LEU A 148 12.47 0.35 1.15
C LEU A 148 12.66 1.82 0.78
N THR A 149 11.56 2.56 0.58
CA THR A 149 11.64 4.02 0.38
C THR A 149 12.24 4.71 1.61
N CYS A 150 11.79 4.37 2.82
CA CYS A 150 12.36 4.91 4.06
C CYS A 150 13.86 4.62 4.18
N LEU A 151 14.31 3.41 3.84
CA LEU A 151 15.73 3.05 3.82
C LEU A 151 16.53 3.90 2.81
N LEU A 152 16.02 4.04 1.58
CA LEU A 152 16.68 4.84 0.54
C LEU A 152 16.75 6.31 0.96
N THR A 153 15.66 6.88 1.47
CA THR A 153 15.61 8.24 2.02
C THR A 153 16.60 8.43 3.17
N PHE A 154 16.69 7.46 4.09
CA PHE A 154 17.65 7.49 5.20
C PHE A 154 19.10 7.51 4.71
N ILE A 155 19.47 6.62 3.78
CA ILE A 155 20.81 6.56 3.20
C ILE A 155 21.14 7.85 2.44
N THR A 156 20.21 8.36 1.63
CA THR A 156 20.40 9.61 0.90
C THR A 156 20.58 10.79 1.85
N GLY A 157 19.76 10.92 2.89
CA GLY A 157 19.88 12.02 3.85
C GLY A 157 21.17 12.03 4.64
N ILE A 158 21.62 10.87 5.11
CA ILE A 158 22.95 10.77 5.73
C ILE A 158 24.05 11.13 4.73
N SER A 159 23.94 10.64 3.49
CA SER A 159 24.94 10.93 2.45
C SER A 159 25.00 12.43 2.16
N GLU A 160 23.88 13.12 1.99
CA GLU A 160 23.85 14.57 1.77
C GLU A 160 24.41 15.36 2.96
N ILE A 161 24.04 15.00 4.19
CA ILE A 161 24.58 15.64 5.39
C ILE A 161 26.10 15.47 5.45
N LEU A 162 26.62 14.27 5.17
CA LEU A 162 28.05 14.00 5.14
C LEU A 162 28.76 14.73 3.99
N LEU A 163 28.17 14.78 2.79
CA LEU A 163 28.73 15.48 1.64
C LEU A 163 28.83 17.00 1.90
N VAL A 164 27.80 17.58 2.52
CA VAL A 164 27.80 18.98 2.94
C VAL A 164 28.82 19.22 4.06
N ALA A 165 28.85 18.36 5.08
CA ALA A 165 29.75 18.51 6.23
C ALA A 165 31.25 18.38 5.86
N ASN A 166 31.57 17.58 4.85
CA ASN A 166 32.93 17.41 4.34
C ASN A 166 33.27 18.40 3.20
N SER A 167 32.42 19.40 2.95
CA SER A 167 32.59 20.39 1.88
C SER A 167 32.74 19.79 0.48
N LEU A 168 32.18 18.60 0.23
CA LEU A 168 32.12 17.99 -1.10
C LEU A 168 31.00 18.59 -1.94
N ILE A 169 29.93 19.07 -1.30
CA ILE A 169 28.94 19.96 -1.91
C ILE A 169 29.23 21.38 -1.43
N HIS A 170 29.76 22.21 -2.32
CA HIS A 170 30.04 23.62 -2.03
C HIS A 170 28.77 24.46 -2.10
N LEU A 171 28.16 24.80 -0.95
CA LEU A 171 26.95 25.66 -0.92
C LEU A 171 27.27 27.15 -1.05
N SER A 172 28.49 27.55 -0.69
CA SER A 172 29.00 28.93 -0.75
C SER A 172 30.45 28.91 -1.28
N PRO A 173 30.89 29.92 -2.02
CA PRO A 173 32.30 30.06 -2.43
C PRO A 173 33.26 30.24 -1.24
N ASP A 174 32.76 30.62 -0.06
CA ASP A 174 33.56 30.65 1.17
C ASP A 174 33.75 29.24 1.75
N ALA A 175 35.01 28.85 1.95
CA ALA A 175 35.41 27.49 2.35
C ALA A 175 34.98 27.08 3.78
N ARG A 176 34.45 28.00 4.59
CA ARG A 176 33.96 27.71 5.94
C ARG A 176 32.48 28.05 6.03
N MET A 177 31.66 27.02 6.21
CA MET A 177 30.26 27.24 6.53
C MET A 177 30.13 27.89 7.91
N GLN A 178 29.38 28.98 7.96
CA GLN A 178 28.94 29.55 9.21
C GLN A 178 27.97 28.57 9.91
N PRO A 179 27.92 28.52 11.25
CA PRO A 179 27.03 27.62 11.98
C PRO A 179 25.56 27.69 11.50
N TRP A 180 25.08 28.90 11.22
CA TRP A 180 23.73 29.13 10.70
C TRP A 180 23.46 28.53 9.31
N GLN A 181 24.49 28.39 8.47
CA GLN A 181 24.34 27.74 7.17
C GLN A 181 24.14 26.24 7.35
N LEU A 182 24.95 25.58 8.18
CA LEU A 182 24.79 24.16 8.50
C LEU A 182 23.42 23.86 9.12
N PHE A 183 22.97 24.70 10.05
CA PHE A 183 21.61 24.66 10.61
C PHE A 183 20.55 24.68 9.50
N SER A 184 20.61 25.68 8.63
CA SER A 184 19.62 25.87 7.56
C SER A 184 19.63 24.71 6.55
N THR A 185 20.81 24.17 6.23
CA THR A 185 20.96 23.05 5.30
C THR A 185 20.42 21.76 5.88
N ARG A 186 20.72 21.44 7.15
CA ARG A 186 20.16 20.26 7.84
C ARG A 186 18.64 20.32 7.87
N LEU A 187 18.08 21.51 8.14
CA LEU A 187 16.63 21.72 8.13
C LEU A 187 16.04 21.56 6.72
N GLY A 188 16.70 22.10 5.70
CA GLY A 188 16.30 21.95 4.29
C GLY A 188 16.30 20.50 3.83
N ILE A 189 17.37 19.74 4.14
CA ILE A 189 17.48 18.30 3.86
C ILE A 189 16.36 17.52 4.55
N ALA A 190 16.12 17.78 5.84
CA ALA A 190 15.05 17.12 6.60
C ALA A 190 13.65 17.41 6.01
N ALA A 191 13.37 18.68 5.68
CA ALA A 191 12.11 19.10 5.07
C ALA A 191 11.93 18.57 3.63
N MET A 192 13.01 18.36 2.89
CA MET A 192 12.94 17.71 1.58
C MET A 192 12.62 16.22 1.72
N LEU A 193 13.36 15.51 2.57
CA LEU A 193 13.35 14.04 2.65
C LEU A 193 12.09 13.47 3.28
N ILE A 194 11.30 14.29 3.98
CA ILE A 194 9.96 13.88 4.38
C ILE A 194 9.00 13.72 3.18
N SER A 195 9.21 14.47 2.10
CA SER A 195 8.29 14.46 0.96
C SER A 195 8.16 13.07 0.31
N PRO A 196 9.25 12.34 0.00
CA PRO A 196 9.17 10.95 -0.45
C PRO A 196 8.48 10.01 0.54
N VAL A 197 8.66 10.19 1.85
CA VAL A 197 8.01 9.36 2.89
C VAL A 197 6.50 9.62 2.92
N ILE A 198 6.07 10.88 2.81
CA ILE A 198 4.65 11.26 2.69
C ILE A 198 4.05 10.66 1.40
N VAL A 199 4.76 10.73 0.27
CA VAL A 199 4.30 10.15 -0.99
C VAL A 199 4.15 8.64 -0.87
N ALA A 200 5.16 7.94 -0.35
CA ALA A 200 5.12 6.48 -0.20
C ALA A 200 3.98 6.03 0.73
N SER A 201 3.81 6.68 1.88
CA SER A 201 2.71 6.38 2.82
C SER A 201 1.34 6.67 2.22
N SER A 202 1.19 7.74 1.44
CA SER A 202 -0.06 8.07 0.74
C SER A 202 -0.38 7.04 -0.36
N VAL A 203 0.61 6.64 -1.16
CA VAL A 203 0.44 5.61 -2.19
C VAL A 203 0.06 4.27 -1.56
N GLU A 204 0.68 3.90 -0.44
CA GLU A 204 0.32 2.69 0.30
C GLU A 204 -1.12 2.75 0.85
N ALA A 205 -1.51 3.88 1.44
CA ALA A 205 -2.87 4.09 1.92
C ALA A 205 -3.92 4.00 0.79
N ILE A 206 -3.63 4.62 -0.37
CA ILE A 206 -4.48 4.54 -1.57
C ILE A 206 -4.58 3.09 -2.05
N ASN A 207 -3.47 2.38 -2.17
CA ASN A 207 -3.46 0.98 -2.60
C ASN A 207 -4.25 0.08 -1.65
N ASN A 208 -4.17 0.34 -0.33
CA ASN A 208 -4.95 -0.39 0.67
C ASN A 208 -6.44 -0.06 0.58
N LEU A 209 -6.80 1.20 0.33
CA LEU A 209 -8.18 1.61 0.12
C LEU A 209 -8.76 0.99 -1.15
N VAL A 210 -8.01 0.99 -2.26
CA VAL A 210 -8.41 0.34 -3.52
C VAL A 210 -8.63 -1.16 -3.30
N LYS A 211 -7.74 -1.82 -2.56
CA LYS A 211 -7.93 -3.23 -2.17
C LYS A 211 -9.19 -3.42 -1.33
N GLN A 212 -9.45 -2.54 -0.35
CA GLN A 212 -10.66 -2.63 0.47
C GLN A 212 -11.94 -2.38 -0.34
N LEU A 213 -11.91 -1.49 -1.33
CA LEU A 213 -13.02 -1.29 -2.28
C LEU A 213 -13.23 -2.54 -3.13
N ALA A 214 -12.15 -3.14 -3.63
CA ALA A 214 -12.22 -4.39 -4.39
C ALA A 214 -12.82 -5.53 -3.54
N LEU A 215 -12.42 -5.64 -2.27
CA LEU A 215 -12.94 -6.64 -1.32
C LEU A 215 -14.39 -6.38 -0.91
N ARG A 216 -14.81 -5.11 -0.78
CA ARG A 216 -16.23 -4.77 -0.52
C ARG A 216 -17.13 -5.08 -1.71
N ALA A 217 -16.55 -5.26 -2.88
CA ALA A 217 -17.23 -5.74 -4.07
C ALA A 217 -17.09 -7.26 -4.26
N ASP A 218 -16.82 -8.06 -3.22
CA ASP A 218 -16.73 -9.54 -3.36
C ASP A 218 -18.05 -10.16 -3.84
N PHE A 219 -19.19 -9.53 -3.57
CA PHE A 219 -20.50 -9.99 -4.00
C PHE A 219 -21.19 -8.94 -4.89
N ASP A 220 -21.92 -9.42 -5.90
CA ASP A 220 -22.83 -8.58 -6.67
C ASP A 220 -24.00 -8.12 -5.81
N PHE A 221 -24.28 -6.82 -5.83
CA PHE A 221 -25.29 -6.21 -4.96
C PHE A 221 -26.70 -6.75 -5.22
N GLN A 222 -27.04 -6.98 -6.50
CA GLN A 222 -28.37 -7.37 -6.94
C GLN A 222 -28.64 -8.85 -6.73
N THR A 223 -27.68 -9.69 -7.08
CA THR A 223 -27.85 -11.15 -7.12
C THR A 223 -27.27 -11.87 -5.89
N ARG A 224 -26.45 -11.19 -5.08
CA ARG A 224 -25.79 -11.71 -3.86
C ARG A 224 -24.89 -12.94 -4.09
N VAL A 225 -24.58 -13.27 -5.34
CA VAL A 225 -23.50 -14.20 -5.70
C VAL A 225 -22.18 -13.43 -5.80
N TYR A 226 -21.05 -14.11 -6.01
CA TYR A 226 -19.77 -13.43 -6.12
C TYR A 226 -19.79 -12.41 -7.29
N SER A 227 -19.04 -11.33 -7.18
CA SER A 227 -18.69 -10.53 -8.35
C SER A 227 -17.57 -11.22 -9.14
N ARG A 228 -17.25 -10.70 -10.32
CA ARG A 228 -16.07 -11.13 -11.09
C ARG A 228 -14.78 -11.11 -10.25
N SER A 229 -14.54 -10.05 -9.49
CA SER A 229 -13.36 -9.95 -8.62
C SER A 229 -13.44 -10.87 -7.41
N GLY A 230 -14.63 -10.99 -6.82
CA GLY A 230 -14.87 -11.86 -5.66
C GLY A 230 -14.64 -13.34 -5.99
N LEU A 231 -15.03 -13.79 -7.18
CA LEU A 231 -14.78 -15.16 -7.63
C LEU A 231 -13.28 -15.47 -7.71
N GLY A 232 -12.50 -14.55 -8.27
CA GLY A 232 -11.04 -14.70 -8.39
C GLY A 232 -10.35 -14.79 -7.02
N GLU A 233 -10.79 -13.98 -6.04
CA GLU A 233 -10.28 -14.05 -4.67
C GLU A 233 -10.73 -15.30 -3.92
N ALA A 234 -11.98 -15.73 -4.11
CA ALA A 234 -12.50 -16.97 -3.52
C ALA A 234 -11.72 -18.19 -4.03
N LEU A 235 -11.45 -18.24 -5.35
CA LEU A 235 -10.66 -19.30 -5.96
C LEU A 235 -9.23 -19.40 -5.43
N LYS A 236 -8.59 -18.26 -5.15
CA LYS A 236 -7.24 -18.25 -4.52
C LYS A 236 -7.23 -18.85 -3.12
N ARG A 237 -8.36 -18.83 -2.41
CA ARG A 237 -8.51 -19.36 -1.05
C ARG A 237 -8.97 -20.81 -1.03
N GLN A 238 -9.43 -21.34 -2.17
CA GLN A 238 -9.94 -22.70 -2.24
C GLN A 238 -8.78 -23.70 -2.06
N PRO A 239 -8.86 -24.63 -1.09
CA PRO A 239 -7.85 -25.67 -0.96
C PRO A 239 -7.89 -26.56 -2.20
N LEU A 240 -6.75 -26.64 -2.86
CA LEU A 240 -6.52 -27.40 -4.08
C LEU A 240 -5.95 -28.77 -3.70
N ALA A 241 -6.70 -29.85 -3.93
CA ALA A 241 -6.22 -31.21 -3.73
C ALA A 241 -5.66 -31.78 -5.04
N GLU A 242 -4.54 -32.52 -4.95
CA GLU A 242 -3.99 -33.27 -6.09
C GLU A 242 -5.03 -34.27 -6.63
N GLY A 243 -5.12 -34.35 -7.95
CA GLY A 243 -6.06 -35.25 -8.65
C GLY A 243 -7.44 -34.67 -8.93
N GLN A 244 -7.74 -33.45 -8.49
CA GLN A 244 -8.98 -32.74 -8.86
C GLN A 244 -8.79 -31.88 -10.12
N LEU A 245 -9.90 -31.61 -10.80
CA LEU A 245 -10.00 -30.66 -11.90
C LEU A 245 -10.67 -29.37 -11.41
N LEU A 246 -10.06 -28.23 -11.71
CA LEU A 246 -10.75 -26.95 -11.61
C LEU A 246 -11.62 -26.78 -12.87
N THR A 247 -12.93 -26.79 -12.67
CA THR A 247 -13.92 -26.60 -13.72
C THR A 247 -14.49 -25.20 -13.64
N VAL A 248 -14.45 -24.47 -14.75
CA VAL A 248 -15.07 -23.15 -14.89
C VAL A 248 -16.10 -23.22 -16.01
N MET A 249 -17.31 -22.78 -15.68
CA MET A 249 -18.43 -22.63 -16.60
C MET A 249 -18.75 -21.16 -16.75
N VAL A 250 -18.93 -20.68 -17.97
CA VAL A 250 -19.45 -19.35 -18.28
C VAL A 250 -20.85 -19.52 -18.85
N LEU A 251 -21.81 -18.76 -18.34
CA LEU A 251 -23.23 -18.87 -18.62
C LEU A 251 -23.73 -17.52 -19.15
N ASP A 252 -24.51 -17.55 -20.21
CA ASP A 252 -25.19 -16.37 -20.78
C ASP A 252 -26.69 -16.65 -20.90
N ILE A 253 -27.53 -15.74 -20.38
CA ILE A 253 -28.99 -15.91 -20.37
C ILE A 253 -29.55 -15.58 -21.75
N ASP A 254 -30.13 -16.58 -22.43
CA ASP A 254 -30.59 -16.41 -23.80
C ASP A 254 -31.77 -15.42 -23.86
N GLY A 255 -31.62 -14.37 -24.68
CA GLY A 255 -32.69 -13.42 -24.94
C GLY A 255 -33.07 -12.52 -23.76
N PHE A 256 -32.19 -12.34 -22.78
CA PHE A 256 -32.44 -11.53 -21.59
C PHE A 256 -32.90 -10.10 -21.92
N LYS A 257 -32.34 -9.48 -22.97
CA LYS A 257 -32.81 -8.17 -23.46
C LYS A 257 -34.33 -8.13 -23.74
N ARG A 258 -34.92 -9.20 -24.27
CA ARG A 258 -36.37 -9.27 -24.52
C ARG A 258 -37.19 -9.23 -23.24
N VAL A 259 -36.66 -9.75 -22.12
CA VAL A 259 -37.29 -9.68 -20.81
C VAL A 259 -37.37 -8.22 -20.35
N ASN A 260 -36.24 -7.50 -20.43
CA ASN A 260 -36.16 -6.08 -20.10
C ASN A 260 -37.09 -5.25 -20.99
N ASP A 261 -37.07 -5.50 -22.30
CA ASP A 261 -37.88 -4.74 -23.26
C ASP A 261 -39.39 -4.99 -23.07
N SER A 262 -39.79 -6.19 -22.62
CA SER A 262 -41.21 -6.56 -22.47
C SER A 262 -41.79 -6.18 -21.10
N TRP A 263 -40.99 -6.20 -20.04
CA TRP A 263 -41.47 -6.10 -18.65
C TRP A 263 -40.73 -5.05 -17.81
N GLY A 264 -39.79 -4.33 -18.40
CA GLY A 264 -38.98 -3.31 -17.74
C GLY A 264 -37.77 -3.86 -16.97
N HIS A 265 -36.82 -2.97 -16.66
CA HIS A 265 -35.57 -3.33 -15.99
C HIS A 265 -35.78 -3.91 -14.58
N GLU A 266 -36.78 -3.46 -13.83
CA GLU A 266 -37.08 -4.01 -12.49
C GLU A 266 -37.45 -5.51 -12.55
N CYS A 267 -38.17 -5.92 -13.60
CA CYS A 267 -38.46 -7.33 -13.84
C CYS A 267 -37.17 -8.10 -14.17
N GLY A 268 -36.31 -7.54 -15.03
CA GLY A 268 -35.01 -8.14 -15.36
C GLY A 268 -34.13 -8.33 -14.13
N ASP A 269 -34.06 -7.32 -13.27
CA ASP A 269 -33.31 -7.35 -12.01
C ASP A 269 -33.81 -8.47 -11.07
N CYS A 270 -35.13 -8.63 -10.97
CA CYS A 270 -35.74 -9.70 -10.18
C CYS A 270 -35.44 -11.09 -10.78
N VAL A 271 -35.50 -11.21 -12.11
CA VAL A 271 -35.19 -12.44 -12.84
C VAL A 271 -33.72 -12.82 -12.66
N LEU A 272 -32.79 -11.87 -12.71
CA LEU A 272 -31.36 -12.10 -12.46
C LEU A 272 -31.11 -12.59 -11.04
N ALA A 273 -31.78 -12.02 -10.04
CA ALA A 273 -31.67 -12.48 -8.65
C ALA A 273 -32.17 -13.92 -8.48
N GLN A 274 -33.31 -14.26 -9.08
CA GLN A 274 -33.85 -15.62 -9.06
C GLN A 274 -32.96 -16.60 -9.83
N PHE A 275 -32.43 -16.20 -10.99
CA PHE A 275 -31.50 -16.99 -11.79
C PHE A 275 -30.24 -17.32 -10.99
N ALA A 276 -29.64 -16.32 -10.35
CA ALA A 276 -28.46 -16.50 -9.53
C ALA A 276 -28.70 -17.47 -8.35
N GLN A 277 -29.87 -17.35 -7.70
CA GLN A 277 -30.27 -18.28 -6.64
C GLN A 277 -30.44 -19.70 -7.17
N GLN A 278 -31.10 -19.86 -8.32
CA GLN A 278 -31.33 -21.17 -8.94
C GLN A 278 -30.00 -21.85 -9.30
N VAL A 279 -29.10 -21.12 -9.97
CA VAL A 279 -27.78 -21.65 -10.33
C VAL A 279 -26.98 -22.02 -9.08
N ARG A 280 -27.03 -21.21 -8.01
CA ARG A 280 -26.37 -21.52 -6.73
C ARG A 280 -26.90 -22.80 -6.09
N GLN A 281 -28.22 -23.02 -6.11
CA GLN A 281 -28.82 -24.24 -5.60
C GLN A 281 -28.41 -25.48 -6.42
N LEU A 282 -28.36 -25.34 -7.75
CA LEU A 282 -27.97 -26.43 -8.65
C LEU A 282 -26.48 -26.78 -8.53
N ALA A 283 -25.63 -25.77 -8.38
CA ALA A 283 -24.18 -25.89 -8.22
C ALA A 283 -23.76 -26.50 -6.87
N GLY A 284 -24.58 -26.32 -5.82
CA GLY A 284 -24.34 -26.91 -4.50
C GLY A 284 -23.21 -26.21 -3.72
N GLU A 285 -22.80 -26.81 -2.60
CA GLU A 285 -21.86 -26.18 -1.65
C GLU A 285 -20.44 -25.98 -2.20
N GLN A 286 -20.02 -26.83 -3.15
CA GLN A 286 -18.69 -26.72 -3.75
C GLN A 286 -18.66 -25.78 -4.97
N GLY A 287 -19.82 -25.38 -5.48
CA GLY A 287 -19.95 -24.49 -6.62
C GLY A 287 -19.94 -23.02 -6.22
N MET A 288 -18.90 -22.29 -6.64
CA MET A 288 -18.82 -20.85 -6.51
C MET A 288 -19.48 -20.18 -7.71
N VAL A 289 -20.62 -19.53 -7.48
CA VAL A 289 -21.35 -18.78 -8.51
C VAL A 289 -20.96 -17.32 -8.47
N ALA A 290 -20.77 -16.70 -9.63
CA ALA A 290 -20.51 -15.28 -9.75
C ALA A 290 -21.27 -14.65 -10.91
N ARG A 291 -21.56 -13.35 -10.81
CA ARG A 291 -22.00 -12.53 -11.93
C ARG A 291 -20.79 -11.79 -12.50
N ILE A 292 -20.50 -12.01 -13.77
CA ILE A 292 -19.30 -11.47 -14.44
C ILE A 292 -19.61 -10.34 -15.42
N GLY A 293 -20.87 -10.20 -15.83
CA GLY A 293 -21.37 -9.18 -16.74
C GLY A 293 -22.83 -8.82 -16.47
N GLY A 294 -23.48 -8.17 -17.44
CA GLY A 294 -24.89 -7.78 -17.36
C GLY A 294 -25.80 -8.98 -17.12
N GLU A 295 -25.89 -9.88 -18.10
CA GLU A 295 -26.61 -11.16 -18.02
C GLU A 295 -25.69 -12.39 -17.93
N GLU A 296 -24.37 -12.17 -17.85
CA GLU A 296 -23.37 -13.23 -17.84
C GLU A 296 -23.01 -13.67 -16.41
N PHE A 297 -22.97 -14.98 -16.20
CA PHE A 297 -22.59 -15.62 -14.95
C PHE A 297 -21.42 -16.58 -15.16
N ALA A 298 -20.74 -16.90 -14.06
CA ALA A 298 -19.73 -17.94 -14.02
C ALA A 298 -19.99 -18.89 -12.85
N VAL A 299 -19.68 -20.16 -13.03
CA VAL A 299 -19.65 -21.16 -11.97
C VAL A 299 -18.27 -21.80 -11.96
N ALA A 300 -17.58 -21.72 -10.83
CA ALA A 300 -16.31 -22.41 -10.63
C ALA A 300 -16.47 -23.49 -9.54
N THR A 301 -16.00 -24.70 -9.82
CA THR A 301 -16.07 -25.83 -8.90
C THR A 301 -14.88 -26.75 -9.08
N LEU A 302 -14.58 -27.53 -8.05
CA LEU A 302 -13.66 -28.66 -8.16
C LEU A 302 -14.47 -29.91 -8.54
N THR A 303 -14.00 -30.67 -9.51
CA THR A 303 -14.58 -31.95 -9.92
C THR A 303 -13.51 -33.02 -9.98
N SER A 304 -13.92 -34.28 -9.94
CA SER A 304 -13.01 -35.43 -9.99
C SER A 304 -12.80 -35.94 -11.42
N SER A 305 -13.64 -35.53 -12.38
CA SER A 305 -13.53 -35.95 -13.78
C SER A 305 -14.21 -34.99 -14.74
N MET A 306 -13.84 -35.04 -16.03
CA MET A 306 -14.52 -34.29 -17.10
C MET A 306 -15.99 -34.69 -17.23
N GLN A 307 -16.33 -35.95 -17.00
CA GLN A 307 -17.72 -36.42 -17.04
C GLN A 307 -18.56 -35.77 -15.93
N GLU A 308 -18.01 -35.61 -14.74
CA GLU A 308 -18.69 -34.92 -13.63
C GLU A 308 -18.87 -33.43 -13.94
N SER A 309 -17.87 -32.79 -14.53
CA SER A 309 -17.95 -31.40 -15.01
C SER A 309 -19.09 -31.21 -16.02
N GLN A 310 -19.18 -32.09 -17.02
CA GLN A 310 -20.24 -32.06 -18.02
C GLN A 310 -21.61 -32.36 -17.43
N ALA A 311 -21.71 -33.32 -16.50
CA ALA A 311 -22.96 -33.66 -15.83
C ALA A 311 -23.48 -32.49 -14.98
N LEU A 312 -22.60 -31.77 -14.29
CA LEU A 312 -22.98 -30.57 -13.54
C LEU A 312 -23.44 -29.44 -14.46
N ALA A 313 -22.74 -29.21 -15.57
CA ALA A 313 -23.17 -28.24 -16.56
C ALA A 313 -24.58 -28.57 -17.06
N GLU A 314 -24.81 -29.79 -17.56
CA GLU A 314 -26.13 -30.17 -18.08
C GLU A 314 -27.22 -30.12 -17.01
N LYS A 315 -26.91 -30.46 -15.75
CA LYS A 315 -27.82 -30.28 -14.61
C LYS A 315 -28.21 -28.80 -14.43
N ILE A 316 -27.26 -27.88 -14.52
CA ILE A 316 -27.53 -26.44 -14.42
C ILE A 316 -28.41 -25.98 -15.59
N ARG A 317 -28.06 -26.37 -16.82
CA ARG A 317 -28.80 -26.00 -18.03
C ARG A 317 -30.27 -26.45 -17.97
N GLN A 318 -30.50 -27.74 -17.69
CA GLN A 318 -31.84 -28.31 -17.57
C GLN A 318 -32.61 -27.72 -16.37
N GLY A 319 -31.93 -27.49 -15.25
CA GLY A 319 -32.53 -26.93 -14.06
C GLY A 319 -32.96 -25.46 -14.21
N VAL A 320 -32.26 -24.69 -15.04
CA VAL A 320 -32.69 -23.34 -15.46
C VAL A 320 -33.88 -23.42 -16.40
N GLU A 321 -33.82 -24.27 -17.43
CA GLU A 321 -34.90 -24.43 -18.42
C GLU A 321 -36.23 -24.89 -17.79
N ALA A 322 -36.15 -25.75 -16.78
CA ALA A 322 -37.31 -26.22 -16.02
C ALA A 322 -37.86 -25.18 -15.02
N GLN A 323 -37.06 -24.19 -14.64
CA GLN A 323 -37.45 -23.18 -13.67
C GLN A 323 -38.43 -22.18 -14.28
N THR A 324 -39.50 -21.88 -13.55
CA THR A 324 -40.39 -20.76 -13.87
C THR A 324 -40.00 -19.57 -13.02
N PHE A 325 -39.53 -18.49 -13.65
CA PHE A 325 -39.17 -17.24 -12.99
C PHE A 325 -40.42 -16.37 -12.84
N VAL A 326 -40.65 -15.84 -11.63
CA VAL A 326 -41.93 -15.17 -11.31
C VAL A 326 -41.71 -13.68 -11.06
N TRP A 327 -42.51 -12.83 -11.71
CA TRP A 327 -42.57 -11.40 -11.44
C TRP A 327 -44.04 -10.94 -11.35
N GLY A 328 -44.52 -10.68 -10.13
CA GLY A 328 -45.94 -10.41 -9.88
C GLY A 328 -46.80 -11.61 -10.30
N GLN A 329 -47.65 -11.44 -11.31
CA GLN A 329 -48.48 -12.52 -11.88
C GLN A 329 -47.84 -13.17 -13.13
N ASN A 330 -46.71 -12.65 -13.59
CA ASN A 330 -46.07 -13.11 -14.82
C ASN A 330 -45.16 -14.29 -14.55
N GLN A 331 -45.21 -15.27 -15.46
CA GLN A 331 -44.33 -16.44 -15.49
C GLN A 331 -43.41 -16.33 -16.70
N ILE A 332 -42.11 -16.31 -16.43
CA ILE A 332 -41.06 -16.14 -17.43
C ILE A 332 -40.26 -17.43 -17.49
N ARG A 333 -40.06 -17.95 -18.71
CA ARG A 333 -39.18 -19.10 -18.97
C ARG A 333 -37.95 -18.62 -19.72
N LEU A 334 -36.80 -19.09 -19.28
CA LEU A 334 -35.50 -18.73 -19.83
C LEU A 334 -34.72 -20.00 -20.17
N THR A 335 -33.82 -19.86 -21.14
CA THR A 335 -32.77 -20.83 -21.41
C THR A 335 -31.42 -20.16 -21.18
N VAL A 336 -30.37 -20.97 -21.10
CA VAL A 336 -29.00 -20.51 -20.87
C VAL A 336 -28.05 -21.23 -21.81
N SER A 337 -27.18 -20.46 -22.43
CA SER A 337 -26.04 -20.96 -23.19
C SER A 337 -24.81 -21.02 -22.29
N MET A 338 -24.00 -22.07 -22.41
CA MET A 338 -22.84 -22.23 -21.52
C MET A 338 -21.58 -22.74 -22.23
N GLY A 339 -20.44 -22.17 -21.89
CA GLY A 339 -19.12 -22.71 -22.18
C GLY A 339 -18.51 -23.35 -20.94
N LEU A 340 -17.80 -24.46 -21.10
CA LEU A 340 -17.14 -25.18 -20.01
C LEU A 340 -15.70 -25.49 -20.38
N GLU A 341 -14.80 -25.24 -19.43
CA GLU A 341 -13.38 -25.64 -19.47
C GLU A 341 -13.05 -26.33 -18.16
N SER A 342 -12.22 -27.38 -18.18
CA SER A 342 -11.70 -27.99 -16.96
C SER A 342 -10.22 -28.31 -17.10
N ARG A 343 -9.45 -28.01 -16.06
CA ARG A 343 -8.01 -28.23 -16.04
C ARG A 343 -7.56 -28.94 -14.78
N PRO A 344 -6.54 -29.82 -14.86
CA PRO A 344 -5.92 -30.39 -13.68
C PRO A 344 -5.39 -29.29 -12.76
N VAL A 345 -5.63 -29.47 -11.48
CA VAL A 345 -5.06 -28.62 -10.44
C VAL A 345 -3.56 -28.90 -10.37
N GLY A 346 -2.76 -27.98 -10.93
CA GLY A 346 -1.28 -28.04 -10.95
C GLY A 346 -0.64 -26.81 -10.32
N ASN A 347 0.69 -26.79 -10.22
CA ASN A 347 1.49 -25.74 -9.54
C ASN A 347 1.40 -24.32 -10.16
N GLU A 348 0.54 -24.11 -11.15
CA GLU A 348 0.36 -22.84 -11.82
C GLU A 348 -0.81 -22.05 -11.23
N ARG A 349 -0.63 -20.73 -11.13
CA ARG A 349 -1.61 -19.83 -10.54
C ARG A 349 -2.90 -19.85 -11.35
N ILE A 350 -4.05 -19.89 -10.66
CA ILE A 350 -5.44 -19.85 -11.19
C ILE A 350 -5.75 -18.62 -12.09
N THR A 351 -4.79 -17.74 -12.33
CA THR A 351 -4.94 -16.49 -13.08
C THR A 351 -5.14 -16.63 -14.59
N GLU A 352 -5.00 -17.81 -15.20
CA GLU A 352 -5.13 -17.99 -16.67
C GLU A 352 -6.48 -18.56 -17.15
N LEU A 353 -7.45 -18.75 -16.26
CA LEU A 353 -8.77 -19.31 -16.59
C LEU A 353 -9.88 -18.25 -16.77
N PHE A 354 -9.57 -16.95 -16.68
CA PHE A 354 -10.52 -15.83 -16.81
C PHE A 354 -10.11 -14.78 -17.82
#